data_AF-B7F5J6-F1
#
_entry.id   AF-B7F5J6-F1
#
_cell.length_a   1.000
_cell.length_b   1.000
_cell.length_c   1.000
_cell.angle_alpha   90.00
_cell.angle_beta   90.00
_cell.angle_gamma   90.00
#
_symmetry.space_group_name_H-M   'P 1'
#
loop_
_entity.id
_entity.type
_entity.pdbx_description
1 polymer ?
#
loop_
_entity_poly.entity_id
_entity_poly.type
_entity_poly.pdbx_seq_one_letter_code
_entity_poly.pdbx_strand_id
1 'polypeptide(L)'
;MVMIFAKVTDKVMVGLRAKLETAYKASGGKKVNIISHSMGGLLVSCFMSMNRDIFAKYVNKWICIACPFQGAPGCINDSLLTGLQFVYGFESFFFVSRWVMHQLLVECPSIYEMLPNPHFKWKKAPVVQVWRKKPEKDGIAELVLYEATDCLSLFQEALRNNELKYNGKTIALPFNMSVFKWATETRRILEDAELPDTVSFYNIYGTSYDTPYDVCYGSESSPIGDLSEVCHTMPVYTYVDGDGTVPIESTMVVALFCHIIDFSCLVSFL
;
A
#
# COMPACT_ATOMS: atom_id res chain seq x y z
N MET A 1 3.99 -20.68 13.35
CA MET A 1 3.43 -19.32 13.21
C MET A 1 3.55 -18.96 11.74
N VAL A 2 2.44 -18.84 10.99
CA VAL A 2 2.47 -18.91 9.52
C VAL A 2 1.68 -17.74 8.91
N MET A 3 2.41 -16.86 8.20
CA MET A 3 1.92 -15.65 7.50
C MET A 3 1.40 -16.01 6.08
N ILE A 4 0.54 -15.20 5.47
CA ILE A 4 0.20 -15.37 4.04
C ILE A 4 1.38 -15.00 3.13
N PHE A 5 2.29 -14.11 3.57
CA PHE A 5 3.60 -13.97 2.94
C PHE A 5 4.58 -15.14 3.22
N ALA A 6 4.21 -16.10 4.07
CA ALA A 6 4.97 -17.34 4.29
C ALA A 6 4.32 -18.53 3.56
N LYS A 7 2.99 -18.66 3.53
CA LYS A 7 2.35 -19.84 2.91
C LYS A 7 2.22 -19.78 1.39
N VAL A 8 1.86 -18.62 0.82
CA VAL A 8 1.79 -18.44 -0.64
C VAL A 8 3.17 -18.13 -1.22
N THR A 9 4.08 -17.63 -0.37
CA THR A 9 5.33 -17.01 -0.78
C THR A 9 6.55 -17.70 -0.22
N ASP A 10 6.45 -18.80 0.54
CA ASP A 10 7.51 -19.81 0.56
C ASP A 10 7.86 -20.23 -0.86
N LYS A 11 6.85 -20.51 -1.71
CA LYS A 11 7.10 -20.86 -3.11
C LYS A 11 7.70 -19.71 -3.93
N VAL A 12 7.27 -18.46 -3.66
CA VAL A 12 7.78 -17.27 -4.38
C VAL A 12 9.19 -16.92 -3.92
N MET A 13 9.48 -16.93 -2.62
CA MET A 13 10.79 -16.67 -2.03
C MET A 13 11.78 -17.79 -2.36
N VAL A 14 11.38 -19.06 -2.27
CA VAL A 14 12.17 -20.22 -2.73
C VAL A 14 12.40 -20.11 -4.24
N GLY A 15 11.37 -19.75 -5.00
CA GLY A 15 11.46 -19.55 -6.45
C GLY A 15 12.42 -18.42 -6.82
N LEU A 16 12.37 -17.29 -6.11
CA LEU A 16 13.27 -16.16 -6.29
C LEU A 16 14.71 -16.55 -5.94
N ARG A 17 14.93 -17.21 -4.80
CA ARG A 17 16.24 -17.78 -4.41
C ARG A 17 16.80 -18.69 -5.50
N ALA A 18 16.00 -19.63 -6.01
CA ALA A 18 16.42 -20.55 -7.06
C ALA A 18 16.76 -19.81 -8.37
N LYS A 19 15.98 -18.80 -8.74
CA LYS A 19 16.26 -17.95 -9.91
C LYS A 19 17.56 -17.15 -9.76
N LEU A 20 17.80 -16.56 -8.57
CA LEU A 20 19.04 -15.83 -8.28
C LEU A 20 20.27 -16.74 -8.37
N GLU A 21 20.20 -17.93 -7.78
CA GLU A 21 21.29 -18.91 -7.86
C GLU A 21 21.53 -19.38 -9.31
N THR A 22 20.46 -19.63 -10.05
CA THR A 22 20.55 -20.05 -11.46
C THR A 22 21.20 -18.96 -12.31
N ALA A 23 20.78 -17.70 -12.15
CA ALA A 23 21.35 -16.57 -12.88
C ALA A 23 22.81 -16.31 -12.50
N TYR A 24 23.17 -16.48 -11.22
CA TYR A 24 24.55 -16.37 -10.74
C TYR A 24 25.45 -17.43 -11.38
N LYS A 25 25.01 -18.70 -11.43
CA LYS A 25 25.76 -19.79 -12.08
C LYS A 25 25.87 -19.57 -13.59
N ALA A 26 24.76 -19.23 -14.25
CA ALA A 26 24.72 -19.03 -15.70
C ALA A 26 25.59 -17.85 -16.17
N SER A 27 25.80 -16.85 -15.32
CA SER A 27 26.64 -15.69 -15.62
C SER A 27 28.13 -15.88 -15.29
N GLY A 28 28.55 -17.09 -14.88
CA GLY A 28 29.93 -17.38 -14.49
C GLY A 28 30.31 -16.80 -13.12
N GLY A 29 29.36 -16.72 -12.20
CA GLY A 29 29.56 -16.20 -10.84
C GLY A 29 29.40 -14.69 -10.72
N LYS A 30 28.73 -14.03 -11.68
CA LYS A 30 28.41 -12.60 -11.57
C LYS A 30 27.12 -12.41 -10.79
N LYS A 31 27.15 -11.50 -9.83
CA LYS A 31 25.97 -11.04 -9.10
C LYS A 31 24.97 -10.36 -10.05
N VAL A 32 23.68 -10.46 -9.76
CA VAL A 32 22.59 -9.90 -10.57
C VAL A 32 22.17 -8.51 -10.09
N ASN A 33 21.58 -7.73 -11.00
CA ASN A 33 20.87 -6.50 -10.64
C ASN A 33 19.37 -6.80 -10.59
N ILE A 34 18.70 -6.43 -9.50
CA ILE A 34 17.25 -6.55 -9.35
C ILE A 34 16.62 -5.21 -9.68
N ILE A 35 15.55 -5.24 -10.49
CA ILE A 35 14.68 -4.09 -10.71
C ILE A 35 13.30 -4.46 -10.15
N SER A 36 12.78 -3.63 -9.25
CA SER A 36 11.44 -3.78 -8.71
C SER A 36 10.62 -2.53 -8.95
N HIS A 37 9.30 -2.70 -9.07
CA HIS A 37 8.36 -1.62 -9.33
C HIS A 37 7.19 -1.68 -8.33
N SER A 38 6.77 -0.53 -7.82
CA SER A 38 5.64 -0.39 -6.90
C SER A 38 5.74 -1.37 -5.73
N MET A 39 4.67 -2.08 -5.40
CA MET A 39 4.64 -3.12 -4.35
C MET A 39 5.72 -4.20 -4.52
N GLY A 40 6.25 -4.41 -5.73
CA GLY A 40 7.38 -5.31 -5.94
C GLY A 40 8.62 -4.92 -5.10
N GLY A 41 8.79 -3.65 -4.75
CA GLY A 41 9.82 -3.21 -3.82
C GLY A 41 9.62 -3.71 -2.39
N LEU A 42 8.37 -3.78 -1.91
CA LEU A 42 8.04 -4.40 -0.62
C LEU A 42 8.37 -5.90 -0.63
N LEU A 43 8.04 -6.60 -1.71
CA LEU A 43 8.35 -8.02 -1.84
C LEU A 43 9.87 -8.29 -1.83
N VAL A 44 10.66 -7.47 -2.55
CA VAL A 44 12.13 -7.57 -2.53
C VAL A 44 12.68 -7.24 -1.14
N SER A 45 12.12 -6.25 -0.45
CA SER A 45 12.49 -5.89 0.92
C SER A 45 12.25 -7.06 1.89
N CYS A 46 11.08 -7.70 1.82
CA CYS A 46 10.77 -8.90 2.60
C CYS A 46 11.74 -10.04 2.28
N PHE A 47 12.01 -10.33 1.01
CA PHE A 47 12.95 -11.38 0.60
C PHE A 47 14.34 -11.13 1.18
N MET A 48 14.84 -9.90 1.07
CA MET A 48 16.13 -9.48 1.57
C MET A 48 16.20 -9.58 3.10
N SER A 49 15.18 -9.10 3.82
CA SER A 49 15.09 -9.20 5.29
C SER A 49 15.16 -10.66 5.77
N MET A 50 14.43 -11.57 5.09
CA MET A 50 14.38 -12.99 5.46
C MET A 50 15.56 -13.83 4.94
N ASN A 51 16.27 -13.38 3.89
CA ASN A 51 17.33 -14.15 3.21
C ASN A 51 18.58 -13.28 2.97
N ARG A 52 19.00 -12.53 3.99
CA ARG A 52 20.05 -11.51 3.88
C ARG A 52 21.36 -12.05 3.29
N ASP A 53 21.76 -13.25 3.70
CA ASP A 53 22.96 -13.94 3.21
C ASP A 53 22.85 -14.28 1.71
N ILE A 54 21.71 -14.81 1.29
CA ILE A 54 21.41 -15.13 -0.11
C ILE A 54 21.37 -13.86 -0.96
N PHE A 55 20.74 -12.79 -0.45
CA PHE A 55 20.66 -11.50 -1.12
C PHE A 55 22.06 -10.90 -1.30
N ALA A 56 22.86 -10.83 -0.24
CA ALA A 56 24.23 -10.34 -0.29
C ALA A 56 25.13 -11.19 -1.21
N LYS A 57 24.89 -12.50 -1.28
CA LYS A 57 25.66 -13.41 -2.14
C LYS A 57 25.35 -13.20 -3.62
N TYR A 58 24.09 -13.05 -3.99
CA TYR A 58 23.68 -13.09 -5.40
C TYR A 58 23.32 -11.73 -6.00
N VAL A 59 23.06 -10.70 -5.21
CA VAL A 59 22.63 -9.38 -5.70
C VAL A 59 23.80 -8.39 -5.64
N ASN A 60 23.93 -7.60 -6.71
CA ASN A 60 24.91 -6.52 -6.86
C ASN A 60 24.25 -5.16 -6.68
N LYS A 61 23.12 -4.95 -7.37
CA LYS A 61 22.34 -3.72 -7.32
C LYS A 61 20.87 -4.03 -7.15
N TRP A 62 20.17 -3.19 -6.40
CA TRP A 62 18.72 -3.17 -6.39
C TRP A 62 18.24 -1.77 -6.78
N ILE A 63 17.50 -1.71 -7.90
CA ILE A 63 16.87 -0.52 -8.42
C ILE A 63 15.38 -0.64 -8.12
N CYS A 64 14.86 0.25 -7.29
CA CYS A 64 13.47 0.27 -6.89
C CYS A 64 12.78 1.47 -7.52
N ILE A 65 11.63 1.24 -8.16
CA ILE A 65 10.87 2.25 -8.89
C ILE A 65 9.50 2.42 -8.25
N ALA A 66 9.15 3.63 -7.82
CA ALA A 66 7.84 4.02 -7.31
C ALA A 66 7.32 3.14 -6.15
N CYS A 67 8.20 2.70 -5.24
CA CYS A 67 7.81 1.79 -4.16
C CYS A 67 7.19 2.52 -2.97
N PRO A 68 5.98 2.13 -2.53
CA PRO A 68 5.32 2.70 -1.36
C PRO A 68 5.88 2.08 -0.07
N PHE A 69 7.13 2.38 0.29
CA PHE A 69 7.77 1.79 1.48
C PHE A 69 6.95 2.01 2.75
N GLN A 70 6.30 3.17 2.89
CA GLN A 70 5.44 3.49 4.04
C GLN A 70 3.92 3.41 3.73
N GLY A 71 3.56 2.89 2.56
CA GLY A 71 2.17 2.78 2.10
C GLY A 71 1.74 3.92 1.17
N ALA A 72 0.51 3.85 0.66
CA ALA A 72 -0.07 4.83 -0.25
C ALA A 72 -1.44 5.30 0.29
N PRO A 73 -1.44 6.23 1.26
CA PRO A 73 -2.59 6.44 2.14
C PRO A 73 -3.92 6.71 1.44
N GLY A 74 -3.97 7.68 0.54
CA GLY A 74 -5.21 8.08 -0.12
C GLY A 74 -5.79 6.94 -0.95
N CYS A 75 -4.99 6.39 -1.87
CA CYS A 75 -5.42 5.32 -2.76
C CYS A 75 -5.82 4.04 -2.02
N ILE A 76 -5.09 3.67 -0.95
CA ILE A 76 -5.29 2.39 -0.26
C ILE A 76 -6.46 2.44 0.72
N ASN A 77 -6.58 3.52 1.51
CA ASN A 77 -7.75 3.71 2.38
C ASN A 77 -9.03 3.75 1.54
N ASP A 78 -8.97 4.40 0.37
CA ASP A 78 -10.09 4.44 -0.56
C ASP A 78 -10.42 3.08 -1.18
N SER A 79 -9.39 2.39 -1.69
CA SER A 79 -9.54 1.05 -2.28
C SER A 79 -10.24 0.07 -1.32
N LEU A 80 -9.93 0.17 -0.03
CA LEU A 80 -10.49 -0.68 1.01
C LEU A 80 -11.93 -0.30 1.39
N LEU A 81 -12.28 0.99 1.37
CA LEU A 81 -13.59 1.47 1.84
C LEU A 81 -14.63 1.54 0.72
N THR A 82 -14.28 2.08 -0.43
CA THR A 82 -15.24 2.29 -1.52
C THR A 82 -14.77 1.72 -2.86
N GLY A 83 -13.53 1.22 -2.91
CA GLY A 83 -12.85 0.79 -4.14
C GLY A 83 -12.14 1.96 -4.81
N LEU A 84 -11.30 1.69 -5.80
CA LEU A 84 -10.66 2.74 -6.61
C LEU A 84 -11.01 2.51 -8.08
N GLN A 85 -11.33 3.59 -8.79
CA GLN A 85 -11.42 3.51 -10.25
C GLN A 85 -10.10 4.07 -10.79
N PHE A 86 -9.23 3.19 -11.31
CA PHE A 86 -8.01 3.61 -12.01
C PHE A 86 -8.38 4.21 -13.38
N VAL A 87 -9.10 5.32 -13.39
CA VAL A 87 -9.33 6.10 -14.60
C VAL A 87 -8.33 7.22 -14.58
N TYR A 88 -7.11 6.95 -15.04
CA TYR A 88 -6.22 7.83 -15.78
C TYR A 88 -4.87 7.09 -15.93
N GLY A 89 -4.57 6.56 -17.12
CA GLY A 89 -3.21 6.14 -17.49
C GLY A 89 -2.93 4.65 -17.75
N PHE A 90 -3.76 3.98 -18.53
CA PHE A 90 -3.44 3.04 -19.62
C PHE A 90 -4.80 2.46 -19.98
N GLU A 91 -5.50 3.21 -20.83
CA GLU A 91 -6.65 2.70 -21.55
C GLU A 91 -7.92 2.41 -20.73
N SER A 92 -8.93 3.21 -21.04
CA SER A 92 -10.39 3.07 -20.83
C SER A 92 -10.98 1.74 -21.33
N PHE A 93 -10.26 0.63 -21.21
CA PHE A 93 -10.56 -0.70 -21.74
C PHE A 93 -11.03 -1.68 -20.67
N PHE A 94 -10.90 -1.33 -19.39
CA PHE A 94 -11.46 -2.09 -18.27
C PHE A 94 -12.45 -1.22 -17.50
N PHE A 95 -13.70 -1.12 -18.00
CA PHE A 95 -14.82 -0.52 -17.27
C PHE A 95 -15.25 -1.45 -16.12
N VAL A 96 -14.39 -1.62 -15.12
CA VAL A 96 -14.75 -2.23 -13.86
C VAL A 96 -15.31 -1.11 -12.98
N SER A 97 -16.56 -1.25 -12.53
CA SER A 97 -17.15 -0.26 -11.63
C SER A 97 -16.34 -0.21 -10.33
N ARG A 98 -16.31 0.96 -9.69
CA ARG A 98 -15.63 1.17 -8.41
C ARG A 98 -16.01 0.12 -7.37
N TRP A 99 -17.30 -0.20 -7.28
CA TRP A 99 -17.80 -1.23 -6.38
C TRP A 99 -17.31 -2.64 -6.74
N VAL A 100 -17.26 -3.00 -8.03
CA VAL A 100 -16.69 -4.31 -8.41
C VAL A 100 -15.19 -4.36 -8.06
N MET A 101 -14.46 -3.26 -8.26
CA MET A 101 -13.07 -3.17 -7.82
C MET A 101 -12.94 -3.32 -6.29
N HIS A 102 -13.80 -2.66 -5.51
CA HIS A 102 -13.86 -2.85 -4.06
C HIS A 102 -14.00 -4.33 -3.68
N GLN A 103 -14.96 -5.04 -4.28
CA GLN A 103 -15.18 -6.47 -3.99
C GLN A 103 -13.98 -7.35 -4.37
N LEU A 104 -13.16 -6.95 -5.35
CA LEU A 104 -11.91 -7.65 -5.70
C LEU A 104 -10.77 -7.34 -4.73
N LEU A 105 -10.74 -6.12 -4.20
CA LEU A 105 -9.61 -5.58 -3.42
C LEU A 105 -9.77 -5.77 -1.90
N VAL A 106 -11.00 -5.83 -1.38
CA VAL A 106 -11.28 -5.90 0.07
C VAL A 106 -10.69 -7.13 0.76
N GLU A 107 -10.44 -8.21 0.01
CA GLU A 107 -9.77 -9.43 0.50
C GLU A 107 -8.32 -9.55 0.04
N CYS A 108 -7.80 -8.56 -0.71
CA CYS A 108 -6.50 -8.64 -1.34
C CYS A 108 -5.38 -8.26 -0.35
N PRO A 109 -4.45 -9.16 0.01
CA PRO A 109 -3.42 -8.88 1.01
C PRO A 109 -2.55 -7.65 0.70
N SER A 110 -2.30 -7.38 -0.57
CA SER A 110 -1.53 -6.22 -1.03
C SER A 110 -2.11 -4.88 -0.56
N ILE A 111 -3.43 -4.77 -0.49
CA ILE A 111 -4.12 -3.56 -0.04
C ILE A 111 -3.82 -3.32 1.44
N TYR A 112 -3.89 -4.37 2.26
CA TYR A 112 -3.59 -4.27 3.69
C TYR A 112 -2.12 -3.95 3.95
N GLU A 113 -1.21 -4.50 3.14
CA GLU A 113 0.23 -4.25 3.28
C GLU A 113 0.66 -2.84 2.88
N MET A 114 -0.10 -2.21 1.98
CA MET A 114 0.14 -0.83 1.54
C MET A 114 -0.66 0.21 2.35
N LEU A 115 -1.36 -0.20 3.42
CA LEU A 115 -1.95 0.75 4.37
C LEU A 115 -0.86 1.68 4.94
N PRO A 116 -1.23 2.91 5.34
CA PRO A 116 -0.28 3.85 5.94
C PRO A 116 0.43 3.20 7.12
N ASN A 117 1.76 3.26 7.15
CA ASN A 117 2.51 2.75 8.27
C ASN A 117 2.21 3.59 9.54
N PRO A 118 1.60 3.02 10.60
CA PRO A 118 1.30 3.75 11.83
C PRO A 118 2.54 4.06 12.68
N HIS A 119 3.66 3.36 12.45
CA HIS A 119 4.92 3.57 13.18
C HIS A 119 5.85 4.54 12.45
N PHE A 120 5.51 4.93 11.23
CA PHE A 120 6.29 5.88 10.45
C PHE A 120 5.97 7.32 10.87
N LYS A 121 7.02 8.13 11.04
CA LYS A 121 6.91 9.54 11.43
C LYS A 121 6.66 10.41 10.22
N TRP A 122 5.42 10.40 9.73
CA TRP A 122 4.95 11.31 8.70
C TRP A 122 5.10 12.77 9.16
N LYS A 123 5.45 13.69 8.25
CA LYS A 123 5.45 15.16 8.48
C LYS A 123 4.08 15.63 8.96
N LYS A 124 3.02 15.04 8.39
CA LYS A 124 1.63 15.15 8.84
C LYS A 124 1.03 13.75 8.72
N ALA A 125 0.51 13.17 9.80
CA ALA A 125 -0.09 11.84 9.73
C ALA A 125 -1.26 11.84 8.71
N PRO A 126 -1.31 10.87 7.78
CA PRO A 126 -2.43 10.75 6.86
C PRO A 126 -3.67 10.30 7.63
N VAL A 127 -4.82 10.89 7.29
CA VAL A 127 -6.09 10.61 7.98
C VAL A 127 -7.19 10.20 7.02
N VAL A 128 -8.11 9.37 7.54
CA VAL A 128 -9.45 9.22 6.96
C VAL A 128 -10.40 10.15 7.72
N GLN A 129 -11.15 10.95 6.99
CA GLN A 129 -12.07 11.94 7.54
C GLN A 129 -13.50 11.53 7.21
N VAL A 130 -14.40 11.62 8.18
CA VAL A 130 -15.81 11.31 7.98
C VAL A 130 -16.64 12.41 8.61
N TRP A 131 -17.48 13.07 7.82
CA TRP A 131 -18.54 13.92 8.34
C TRP A 131 -19.60 13.04 8.99
N ARG A 132 -19.67 13.02 10.32
CA ARG A 132 -20.57 12.17 11.10
C ARG A 132 -21.80 12.95 11.55
N LYS A 133 -22.98 12.32 11.44
CA LYS A 133 -24.21 12.83 12.03
C LYS A 133 -24.27 12.38 13.50
N LYS A 134 -24.25 13.30 14.46
CA LYS A 134 -24.36 12.94 15.89
C LYS A 134 -25.82 13.01 16.34
N PRO A 135 -26.46 11.87 16.66
CA PRO A 135 -27.85 11.87 17.14
C PRO A 135 -28.01 12.65 18.45
N GLU A 136 -26.98 12.63 19.30
CA GLU A 136 -26.94 13.29 20.61
C GLU A 136 -26.87 14.82 20.53
N LYS A 137 -26.57 15.39 19.36
CA LYS A 137 -26.48 16.83 19.12
C LYS A 137 -27.47 17.28 18.05
N ASP A 138 -28.72 16.83 18.13
CA ASP A 138 -29.79 17.14 17.16
C ASP A 138 -29.45 16.83 15.69
N GLY A 139 -28.52 15.90 15.45
CA GLY A 139 -28.06 15.55 14.11
C GLY A 139 -27.06 16.55 13.49
N ILE A 140 -26.44 17.42 14.29
CA ILE A 140 -25.35 18.29 13.83
C ILE A 140 -24.21 17.45 13.24
N ALA A 141 -23.72 17.91 12.08
CA ALA A 141 -22.57 17.32 11.40
C ALA A 141 -21.27 17.69 12.11
N GLU A 142 -20.41 16.71 12.34
CA GLU A 142 -19.07 16.91 12.92
C GLU A 142 -18.04 16.13 12.10
N LEU A 143 -16.93 16.77 11.74
CA LEU A 143 -15.84 16.10 11.06
C LEU A 143 -15.03 15.28 12.06
N VAL A 144 -15.04 13.95 11.90
CA VAL A 144 -14.26 13.01 12.71
C VAL A 144 -13.05 12.56 11.91
N LEU A 145 -11.88 12.56 12.55
CA LEU A 145 -10.61 12.16 11.96
C LEU A 145 -10.20 10.80 12.51
N TYR A 146 -9.79 9.91 11.63
CA TYR A 146 -9.27 8.58 11.94
C TYR A 146 -7.82 8.52 11.45
N GLU A 147 -6.88 8.48 12.39
CA GLU A 147 -5.47 8.21 12.09
C GLU A 147 -5.27 6.70 11.87
N ALA A 148 -4.09 6.30 11.37
CA ALA A 148 -3.80 4.91 11.03
C ALA A 148 -4.11 3.90 12.15
N THR A 149 -3.92 4.27 13.41
CA THR A 149 -4.25 3.44 14.59
C THR A 149 -5.75 3.31 14.84
N ASP A 150 -6.53 4.34 14.53
CA ASP A 150 -7.97 4.41 14.79
C ASP A 150 -8.80 3.93 13.59
N CYS A 151 -8.20 3.92 12.39
CA CYS A 151 -8.81 3.46 11.15
C CYS A 151 -9.31 2.01 11.21
N LEU A 152 -8.75 1.17 12.08
CA LEU A 152 -9.22 -0.21 12.26
C LEU A 152 -10.70 -0.26 12.64
N SER A 153 -11.11 0.56 13.61
CA SER A 153 -12.50 0.63 14.06
C SER A 153 -13.43 1.12 12.95
N LEU A 154 -12.97 2.10 12.17
CA LEU A 154 -13.68 2.60 11.00
C LEU A 154 -13.88 1.49 9.95
N PHE A 155 -12.83 0.75 9.59
CA PHE A 155 -12.93 -0.30 8.58
C PHE A 155 -13.87 -1.43 9.01
N GLN A 156 -13.78 -1.85 10.28
CA GLN A 156 -14.67 -2.88 10.82
C GLN A 156 -16.13 -2.45 10.74
N GLU A 157 -16.44 -1.21 11.14
CA GLU A 157 -17.81 -0.70 11.11
C GLU A 157 -18.32 -0.43 9.69
N ALA A 158 -17.49 0.16 8.83
CA ALA A 158 -17.87 0.46 7.45
C ALA A 158 -18.15 -0.83 6.65
N LEU A 159 -17.35 -1.86 6.85
CA LEU A 159 -17.45 -3.12 6.10
C LEU A 159 -18.31 -4.18 6.80
N ARG A 160 -18.90 -3.92 7.97
CA ARG A 160 -19.60 -4.95 8.77
C ARG A 160 -20.73 -5.67 8.03
N ASN A 161 -21.41 -4.95 7.12
CA ASN A 161 -22.51 -5.45 6.30
C ASN A 161 -22.11 -5.60 4.81
N ASN A 162 -20.81 -5.58 4.50
CA ASN A 162 -20.36 -5.70 3.11
C ASN A 162 -20.56 -7.13 2.60
N GLU A 163 -21.17 -7.24 1.41
CA GLU A 163 -21.58 -8.51 0.83
C GLU A 163 -21.39 -8.53 -0.70
N LEU A 164 -20.96 -9.69 -1.21
CA LEU A 164 -20.89 -10.02 -2.63
C LEU A 164 -22.02 -10.99 -3.00
N LYS A 165 -22.81 -10.64 -4.02
CA LYS A 165 -23.78 -11.56 -4.63
C LYS A 165 -23.14 -12.28 -5.81
N TYR A 166 -22.98 -13.60 -5.70
CA TYR A 166 -22.43 -14.44 -6.76
C TYR A 166 -23.24 -15.73 -6.90
N ASN A 167 -23.71 -16.04 -8.11
CA ASN A 167 -24.53 -17.22 -8.43
C ASN A 167 -25.74 -17.41 -7.49
N GLY A 168 -26.46 -16.32 -7.20
CA GLY A 168 -27.63 -16.34 -6.30
C GLY A 168 -27.30 -16.55 -4.82
N LYS A 169 -26.01 -16.64 -4.45
CA LYS A 169 -25.55 -16.70 -3.07
C LYS A 169 -25.03 -15.34 -2.64
N THR A 170 -25.28 -15.01 -1.38
CA THR A 170 -24.67 -13.87 -0.69
C THR A 170 -23.43 -14.37 0.06
N ILE A 171 -22.30 -13.71 -0.16
CA ILE A 171 -21.02 -13.98 0.49
C ILE A 171 -20.66 -12.73 1.29
N ALA A 172 -20.57 -12.85 2.62
CA ALA A 172 -20.11 -11.75 3.45
C ALA A 172 -18.61 -11.50 3.21
N LEU A 173 -18.24 -10.24 3.01
CA LEU A 173 -16.88 -9.77 2.83
C LEU A 173 -16.56 -8.62 3.80
N PRO A 174 -16.65 -8.86 5.12
CA PRO A 174 -16.31 -7.84 6.11
C PRO A 174 -14.81 -7.53 6.08
N PHE A 175 -14.38 -6.51 6.83
CA PHE A 175 -12.96 -6.23 7.01
C PHE A 175 -12.21 -7.48 7.50
N ASN A 176 -11.21 -7.92 6.73
CA ASN A 176 -10.53 -9.18 7.01
C ASN A 176 -9.43 -8.99 8.06
N MET A 177 -9.78 -9.23 9.32
CA MET A 177 -8.85 -9.18 10.45
C MET A 177 -7.67 -10.16 10.33
N SER A 178 -7.83 -11.28 9.64
CA SER A 178 -6.73 -12.23 9.45
C SER A 178 -5.69 -11.67 8.48
N VAL A 179 -6.15 -11.09 7.37
CA VAL A 179 -5.30 -10.42 6.38
C VAL A 179 -4.62 -9.20 6.98
N PHE A 180 -5.36 -8.39 7.75
CA PHE A 180 -4.77 -7.27 8.48
C PHE A 180 -3.65 -7.70 9.43
N LYS A 181 -3.86 -8.73 10.25
CA LYS A 181 -2.83 -9.28 11.15
C LYS A 181 -1.59 -9.75 10.38
N TRP A 182 -1.77 -10.35 9.21
CA TRP A 182 -0.64 -10.74 8.37
C TRP A 182 0.12 -9.54 7.84
N ALA A 183 -0.58 -8.51 7.37
CA ALA A 183 0.04 -7.27 6.90
C ALA A 183 0.82 -6.56 8.02
N THR A 184 0.32 -6.58 9.27
CA THR A 184 1.04 -6.08 10.44
C THR A 184 2.35 -6.84 10.68
N GLU A 185 2.35 -8.17 10.55
CA GLU A 185 3.61 -8.94 10.68
C GLU A 185 4.55 -8.69 9.50
N THR A 186 4.04 -8.56 8.26
CA THR A 186 4.83 -8.16 7.10
C THR A 186 5.50 -6.81 7.37
N ARG A 187 4.77 -5.84 7.94
CA ARG A 187 5.30 -4.53 8.32
C ARG A 187 6.47 -4.65 9.29
N ARG A 188 6.35 -5.52 10.30
CA ARG A 188 7.43 -5.77 11.27
C ARG A 188 8.71 -6.30 10.59
N ILE A 189 8.58 -7.20 9.63
CA ILE A 189 9.73 -7.71 8.83
C ILE A 189 10.39 -6.60 8.01
N LEU A 190 9.59 -5.67 7.47
CA LEU A 190 10.06 -4.54 6.67
C LEU A 190 10.77 -3.48 7.51
N GLU A 191 10.33 -3.28 8.75
CA GLU A 191 10.96 -2.34 9.69
C GLU A 191 12.35 -2.80 10.14
N ASP A 192 12.55 -4.11 10.26
CA ASP A 192 13.84 -4.73 10.57
C ASP A 192 14.74 -4.92 9.33
N ALA A 193 14.28 -4.49 8.14
CA ALA A 193 14.99 -4.74 6.89
C ALA A 193 16.21 -3.81 6.74
N GLU A 194 17.39 -4.41 6.61
CA GLU A 194 18.65 -3.72 6.39
C GLU A 194 19.33 -4.22 5.11
N LEU A 195 19.76 -3.28 4.26
CA LEU A 195 20.40 -3.60 3.00
C LEU A 195 21.85 -4.03 3.29
N PRO A 196 22.34 -5.15 2.72
CA PRO A 196 23.73 -5.54 2.91
C PRO A 196 24.70 -4.52 2.30
N ASP A 197 25.78 -4.18 3.00
CA ASP A 197 26.81 -3.21 2.56
C ASP A 197 27.44 -3.54 1.19
N THR A 198 27.33 -4.80 0.77
CA THR A 198 27.85 -5.28 -0.52
C THR A 198 26.90 -5.06 -1.71
N VAL A 199 25.73 -4.44 -1.49
CA VAL A 199 24.70 -4.21 -2.50
C VAL A 199 24.47 -2.71 -2.67
N SER A 200 24.54 -2.21 -3.90
CA SER A 200 24.14 -0.82 -4.18
C SER A 200 22.62 -0.71 -4.31
N PHE A 201 22.01 0.30 -3.69
CA PHE A 201 20.58 0.58 -3.84
C PHE A 201 20.36 1.88 -4.62
N TYR A 202 19.38 1.87 -5.51
CA TYR A 202 18.93 3.01 -6.29
C TYR A 202 17.42 3.14 -6.11
N ASN A 203 16.96 4.30 -5.65
CA ASN A 203 15.55 4.60 -5.49
C ASN A 203 15.13 5.61 -6.55
N ILE A 204 14.18 5.23 -7.39
CA ILE A 204 13.61 6.07 -8.43
C ILE A 204 12.14 6.27 -8.07
N TYR A 205 11.73 7.52 -7.88
CA TYR A 205 10.34 7.85 -7.53
C TYR A 205 9.88 9.07 -8.32
N GLY A 206 8.57 9.11 -8.60
CA GLY A 206 7.94 10.26 -9.23
C GLY A 206 7.73 11.38 -8.22
N THR A 207 7.72 12.61 -8.74
CA THR A 207 7.47 13.85 -8.00
C THR A 207 6.65 14.78 -8.89
N SER A 208 6.17 15.88 -8.32
CA SER A 208 5.43 16.94 -8.97
C SER A 208 4.04 16.54 -9.50
N TYR A 209 3.43 15.48 -8.94
CA TYR A 209 2.04 15.12 -9.20
C TYR A 209 1.21 15.17 -7.92
N ASP A 210 -0.01 15.71 -8.06
CA ASP A 210 -1.02 15.69 -7.01
C ASP A 210 -1.34 14.24 -6.63
N THR A 211 -0.91 13.84 -5.44
CA THR A 211 -1.01 12.47 -4.96
C THR A 211 -2.00 12.37 -3.79
N PRO A 212 -3.07 11.54 -3.91
CA PRO A 212 -4.06 11.39 -2.85
C PRO A 212 -3.43 11.03 -1.51
N TYR A 213 -3.75 11.82 -0.48
CA TYR A 213 -3.15 11.68 0.85
C TYR A 213 -4.19 11.42 1.93
N ASP A 214 -5.00 12.42 2.28
CA ASP A 214 -6.16 12.23 3.16
C ASP A 214 -7.39 11.87 2.31
N VAL A 215 -8.31 11.11 2.90
CA VAL A 215 -9.58 10.74 2.25
C VAL A 215 -10.74 11.21 3.10
N CYS A 216 -11.69 11.95 2.54
CA CYS A 216 -12.84 12.49 3.23
C CYS A 216 -14.16 11.94 2.68
N TYR A 217 -15.05 11.49 3.56
CA TYR A 217 -16.37 10.96 3.23
C TYR A 217 -17.50 11.79 3.84
N GLY A 218 -18.58 11.96 3.08
CA GLY A 218 -19.72 12.81 3.45
C GLY A 218 -19.40 14.31 3.33
N SER A 219 -20.32 15.14 3.79
CA SER A 219 -20.16 16.60 3.88
C SER A 219 -20.93 17.15 5.07
N GLU A 220 -20.69 18.41 5.44
CA GLU A 220 -21.48 19.09 6.47
C GLU A 220 -22.99 19.08 6.15
N SER A 221 -23.37 19.26 4.88
CA SER A 221 -24.75 19.20 4.41
C SER A 221 -25.34 17.79 4.26
N SER A 222 -24.48 16.77 4.15
CA SER A 222 -24.87 15.37 3.97
C SER A 222 -23.94 14.47 4.79
N PRO A 223 -24.05 14.51 6.14
CA PRO A 223 -23.20 13.73 7.02
C PRO A 223 -23.62 12.26 7.05
N ILE A 224 -22.65 11.38 7.26
CA ILE A 224 -22.80 9.94 7.43
C ILE A 224 -23.45 9.65 8.77
N GLY A 225 -24.62 9.02 8.76
CA GLY A 225 -25.29 8.54 9.98
C GLY A 225 -24.68 7.22 10.42
N ASP A 226 -24.72 6.24 9.53
CA ASP A 226 -24.18 4.91 9.77
C ASP A 226 -22.85 4.75 9.03
N LEU A 227 -21.79 4.30 9.72
CA LEU A 227 -20.48 4.09 9.09
C LEU A 227 -20.51 3.11 7.92
N SER A 228 -21.48 2.18 7.87
CA SER A 228 -21.64 1.30 6.69
C SER A 228 -22.04 2.06 5.42
N GLU A 229 -22.55 3.28 5.54
CA GLU A 229 -22.87 4.13 4.38
C GLU A 229 -21.60 4.67 3.70
N VAL A 230 -20.44 4.70 4.39
CA VAL A 230 -19.16 5.17 3.83
C VAL A 230 -18.86 4.46 2.51
N CYS A 231 -19.04 3.15 2.47
CA CYS A 231 -18.81 2.28 1.30
C CYS A 231 -19.59 2.67 0.04
N HIS A 232 -20.63 3.49 0.19
CA HIS A 232 -21.52 3.93 -0.87
C HIS A 232 -21.45 5.44 -1.14
N THR A 233 -20.41 6.08 -0.65
CA THR A 233 -20.13 7.51 -0.93
C THR A 233 -18.93 7.68 -1.84
N MET A 234 -18.80 8.87 -2.43
CA MET A 234 -17.62 9.26 -3.18
C MET A 234 -16.67 10.02 -2.24
N PRO A 235 -15.38 9.63 -2.16
CA PRO A 235 -14.41 10.36 -1.38
C PRO A 235 -14.05 11.69 -2.04
N VAL A 236 -13.58 12.62 -1.21
CA VAL A 236 -12.81 13.79 -1.61
C VAL A 236 -11.40 13.63 -1.05
N TYR A 237 -10.39 13.94 -1.85
CA TYR A 237 -8.99 13.83 -1.43
C TYR A 237 -8.40 15.17 -1.06
N THR A 238 -7.47 15.16 -0.11
CA THR A 238 -6.39 16.14 -0.08
C THR A 238 -5.18 15.54 -0.79
N TYR A 239 -4.29 16.41 -1.28
CA TYR A 239 -3.15 16.00 -2.09
C TYR A 239 -1.84 16.47 -1.47
N VAL A 240 -0.81 15.65 -1.66
CA VAL A 240 0.59 16.00 -1.41
C VAL A 240 1.42 15.67 -2.64
N ASP A 241 2.69 16.07 -2.63
CA ASP A 241 3.62 15.76 -3.71
C ASP A 241 3.96 14.25 -3.77
N GLY A 242 4.06 13.71 -4.98
CA GLY A 242 4.24 12.28 -5.27
C GLY A 242 4.18 11.95 -6.75
N ASP A 243 3.86 10.69 -7.06
CA ASP A 243 3.75 10.18 -8.43
C ASP A 243 2.30 10.00 -8.93
N GLY A 244 1.34 10.56 -8.20
CA GLY A 244 -0.10 10.40 -8.44
C GLY A 244 -0.73 9.23 -7.69
N THR A 245 0.07 8.34 -7.09
CA THR A 245 -0.39 7.22 -6.23
C THR A 245 0.34 7.18 -4.89
N VAL A 246 1.67 7.30 -4.92
CA VAL A 246 2.56 7.15 -3.78
C VAL A 246 3.15 8.52 -3.40
N PRO A 247 2.93 9.00 -2.16
CA PRO A 247 3.54 10.24 -1.68
C PRO A 247 5.07 10.13 -1.64
N ILE A 248 5.78 11.22 -1.95
CA ILE A 248 7.25 11.27 -1.88
C ILE A 248 7.77 10.81 -0.51
N GLU A 249 7.10 11.20 0.57
CA GLU A 249 7.53 10.83 1.91
C GLU A 249 7.53 9.32 2.14
N SER A 250 6.59 8.60 1.50
CA SER A 250 6.53 7.15 1.54
C SER A 250 7.64 6.48 0.74
N THR A 251 8.09 7.09 -0.35
CA THR A 251 9.16 6.53 -1.19
C THR A 251 10.56 6.86 -0.65
N MET A 252 10.74 8.04 -0.04
CA MET A 252 12.04 8.54 0.40
C MET A 252 12.55 7.83 1.64
N VAL A 253 11.68 7.48 2.59
CA VAL A 253 12.12 6.84 3.82
C VAL A 253 12.03 5.34 3.69
N VAL A 254 13.11 4.80 3.18
CA VAL A 254 13.39 3.39 3.32
C VAL A 254 14.04 3.22 4.69
N ALA A 255 13.56 2.28 5.51
CA ALA A 255 14.28 1.84 6.72
C ALA A 255 15.72 1.35 6.42
N LEU A 256 16.09 1.31 5.13
CA LEU A 256 17.29 0.72 4.61
C LEU A 256 18.55 1.59 4.73
N PHE A 257 18.58 2.94 4.62
CA PHE A 257 19.84 3.72 4.77
C PHE A 257 19.76 5.27 4.89
N CYS A 258 20.84 5.85 5.44
CA CYS A 258 21.18 7.29 5.59
C CYS A 258 21.63 8.05 4.32
N HIS A 259 21.68 7.43 3.14
CA HIS A 259 22.17 8.09 1.92
C HIS A 259 21.16 7.97 0.76
N ILE A 260 20.30 8.98 0.65
CA ILE A 260 19.43 9.19 -0.51
C ILE A 260 20.26 9.96 -1.55
N ILE A 261 20.45 9.39 -2.75
CA ILE A 261 20.92 10.14 -3.91
C ILE A 261 19.69 10.61 -4.68
N ASP A 262 19.46 11.92 -4.64
CA ASP A 262 18.41 12.59 -5.41
C ASP A 262 18.85 12.76 -6.87
N PHE A 263 18.01 12.31 -7.81
CA PHE A 263 18.23 12.42 -9.26
C PHE A 263 17.33 13.48 -9.93
N SER A 264 16.79 14.44 -9.16
CA SER A 264 15.91 15.54 -9.59
C SER A 264 16.45 16.44 -10.72
N CYS A 265 17.64 16.20 -11.28
CA CYS A 265 18.23 17.00 -12.37
C CYS A 265 18.27 16.33 -13.76
N LEU A 266 17.75 15.12 -13.98
CA LEU A 266 17.92 14.43 -15.27
C LEU A 266 16.84 14.69 -16.34
N VAL A 267 15.91 15.63 -16.10
CA VAL A 267 14.85 16.00 -17.08
C VAL A 267 15.24 17.17 -17.99
N SER A 268 16.47 17.70 -17.92
CA SER A 268 16.93 18.80 -18.81
C SER A 268 17.66 18.36 -20.08
N PHE A 269 17.67 17.06 -20.42
CA PHE A 269 18.26 16.58 -21.67
C PHE A 269 17.42 15.46 -22.30
N LEU A 270 16.24 15.80 -22.80
CA LEU A 270 15.60 15.18 -23.98
C LEU A 270 14.66 16.20 -24.62
#